data_AF-A0A842P0T7-F1
#
_entry.id   AF-A0A842P0T7-F1
#
_cell.length_a   1.000
_cell.length_b   1.000
_cell.length_c   1.000
_cell.angle_alpha   90.00
_cell.angle_beta   90.00
_cell.angle_gamma   90.00
#
_symmetry.space_group_name_H-M   'P 1'
#
loop_
_entity.id
_entity.type
_entity.pdbx_description
1 polymer ?
#
loop_
_entity_poly.entity_id
_entity_poly.type
_entity_poly.pdbx_seq_one_letter_code
_entity_poly.pdbx_strand_id
1 'polypeptide(L)'
;MSRRTSAVLSALFTLVIFVGLPLYAPSQIPEEYFEMISETGVDLNAFIYQIATIGLIASVLTLVKGFVPMTSYIYLLASLSSNAMMLYFNLVTFSVGDFAKFGQVTVTTDIPGGVNTMLLDMRLFIQLAFLAVGLQVIYTVLEFINARKEEAKAGIEASTPPK
;
A
#
# COMPACT_ATOMS: atom_id res chain seq x y z
N MET A 1 -24.28 -6.18 -2.98
CA MET A 1 -23.83 -5.06 -2.12
C MET A 1 -23.65 -3.83 -2.98
N SER A 2 -23.96 -2.62 -2.50
CA SER A 2 -23.69 -1.40 -3.29
C SER A 2 -22.19 -1.11 -3.36
N ARG A 3 -21.70 -0.51 -4.46
CA ARG A 3 -20.29 -0.10 -4.63
C ARG A 3 -19.79 0.78 -3.47
N ARG A 4 -20.65 1.66 -2.96
CA ARG A 4 -20.36 2.53 -1.81
C ARG A 4 -20.19 1.73 -0.52
N THR A 5 -21.10 0.79 -0.25
CA THR A 5 -21.01 -0.09 0.93
C THR A 5 -19.72 -0.91 0.90
N SER A 6 -19.37 -1.46 -0.27
CA SER A 6 -18.11 -2.19 -0.44
C SER A 6 -16.91 -1.30 -0.18
N ALA A 7 -16.89 -0.07 -0.71
CA ALA A 7 -15.77 0.84 -0.50
C ALA A 7 -15.60 1.26 0.96
N VAL A 8 -16.71 1.51 1.68
CA VAL A 8 -16.68 1.81 3.12
C VAL A 8 -16.12 0.63 3.90
N LEU A 9 -16.59 -0.59 3.63
CA LEU A 9 -16.09 -1.79 4.30
C LEU A 9 -14.62 -2.04 3.99
N SER A 10 -14.21 -1.90 2.72
CA SER A 10 -12.80 -2.03 2.33
C SER A 10 -11.93 -0.98 3.00
N ALA A 11 -12.38 0.27 3.08
CA ALA A 11 -11.63 1.33 3.75
C ALA A 11 -11.51 1.08 5.26
N LEU A 12 -12.58 0.65 5.92
CA LEU A 12 -12.55 0.26 7.33
C LEU A 12 -11.58 -0.91 7.56
N PHE A 13 -11.63 -1.92 6.69
CA PHE A 13 -10.74 -3.07 6.77
C PHE A 13 -9.27 -2.68 6.59
N THR A 14 -8.97 -1.85 5.59
CA THR A 14 -7.63 -1.27 5.39
C THR A 14 -7.19 -0.47 6.61
N LEU A 15 -8.06 0.35 7.20
CA LEU A 15 -7.74 1.14 8.37
C LEU A 15 -7.45 0.25 9.59
N VAL A 16 -8.27 -0.77 9.84
CA VAL A 16 -8.05 -1.69 10.95
C VAL A 16 -6.73 -2.46 10.76
N ILE A 17 -6.47 -2.99 9.56
CA ILE A 17 -5.29 -3.81 9.31
C ILE A 17 -4.00 -3.00 9.31
N PHE A 18 -3.99 -1.83 8.69
CA PHE A 18 -2.76 -1.07 8.50
C PHE A 18 -2.57 0.04 9.53
N VAL A 19 -3.60 0.41 10.30
CA VAL A 19 -3.50 1.44 11.36
C VAL A 19 -3.80 0.83 12.72
N GLY A 20 -4.95 0.17 12.86
CA GLY A 20 -5.36 -0.42 14.14
C GLY A 20 -4.38 -1.48 14.64
N LEU A 21 -4.08 -2.49 13.82
CA LEU A 21 -3.17 -3.56 14.20
C LEU A 21 -1.74 -3.06 14.46
N PRO A 22 -1.10 -2.25 13.60
CA PRO A 22 0.28 -1.83 13.84
C PRO A 22 0.42 -0.93 15.06
N LEU A 23 -0.57 -0.09 15.37
CA LEU A 23 -0.52 0.75 16.57
C LEU A 23 -0.87 -0.03 17.85
N TYR A 24 -1.66 -1.10 17.74
CA TYR A 24 -2.04 -1.93 18.88
C TYR A 24 -1.02 -3.04 19.18
N ALA A 25 -0.42 -3.65 18.17
CA ALA A 25 0.50 -4.77 18.31
C ALA A 25 1.67 -4.52 19.28
N PRO A 26 2.28 -3.32 19.34
CA PRO A 26 3.31 -2.98 20.32
C PRO A 26 2.90 -3.24 21.77
N SER A 27 1.63 -2.98 22.12
CA SER A 27 1.12 -3.19 23.48
C SER A 27 1.11 -4.66 23.91
N GLN A 28 1.28 -5.59 22.97
CA GLN A 28 1.30 -7.03 23.22
C GLN A 28 2.73 -7.59 23.25
N ILE A 29 3.73 -6.77 22.92
CA ILE A 29 5.14 -7.16 22.89
C ILE A 29 5.79 -6.69 24.20
N PRO A 30 6.41 -7.59 24.98
CA PRO A 30 7.19 -7.21 26.14
C PRO A 30 8.29 -6.18 25.79
N GLU A 31 8.51 -5.20 26.69
CA GLU A 31 9.44 -4.09 26.46
C GLU A 31 10.87 -4.57 26.13
N GLU A 32 11.30 -5.70 26.70
CA GLU A 32 12.59 -6.33 26.45
C GLU A 32 12.83 -6.61 24.95
N TYR A 33 11.81 -7.04 24.20
CA TYR A 33 11.95 -7.29 22.77
C TYR A 33 12.01 -6.00 21.94
N PHE A 34 11.41 -4.92 22.44
CA PHE A 34 11.52 -3.60 21.82
C PHE A 34 12.95 -3.08 21.91
N GLU A 35 13.57 -3.22 23.08
CA GLU A 35 14.97 -2.84 23.30
C GLU A 35 15.91 -3.65 22.40
N MET A 36 15.74 -4.98 22.37
CA MET A 36 16.55 -5.86 21.50
C MET A 36 16.46 -5.48 20.02
N ILE A 37 15.27 -5.13 19.51
CA ILE A 37 15.11 -4.71 18.11
C ILE A 37 15.80 -3.36 17.86
N SER A 38 15.70 -2.42 18.81
CA SER A 38 16.36 -1.12 18.70
C SER A 38 17.90 -1.25 18.64
N GLU A 39 18.47 -2.21 19.36
CA GLU A 39 19.91 -2.50 19.34
C GLU A 39 20.40 -3.04 17.98
N THR A 40 19.51 -3.63 17.18
CA THR A 40 19.86 -4.08 15.81
C THR A 40 19.97 -2.94 14.80
N GLY A 41 19.69 -1.69 15.20
CA GLY A 41 19.68 -0.52 14.32
C GLY A 41 18.35 -0.30 13.59
N VAL A 42 17.29 -1.02 13.97
CA VAL A 42 15.94 -0.86 13.43
C VAL A 42 15.10 0.01 14.37
N ASP A 43 14.65 1.17 13.88
CA ASP A 43 13.66 1.97 14.59
C ASP A 43 12.25 1.41 14.36
N LEU A 44 11.86 0.51 15.26
CA LEU A 44 10.56 -0.17 15.20
C LEU A 44 9.40 0.81 15.32
N ASN A 45 9.54 1.87 16.13
CA ASN A 45 8.49 2.89 16.30
C ASN A 45 8.30 3.69 15.01
N ALA A 46 9.38 4.17 14.40
CA ALA A 46 9.30 4.86 13.12
C ALA A 46 8.69 3.96 12.04
N PHE A 47 9.07 2.68 11.99
CA PHE A 47 8.50 1.71 11.06
C PHE A 47 6.98 1.56 11.27
N ILE A 48 6.52 1.35 12.50
CA ILE A 48 5.10 1.23 12.85
C ILE A 48 4.31 2.47 12.41
N TYR A 49 4.80 3.67 12.75
CA TYR A 49 4.13 4.92 12.36
C TYR A 49 4.10 5.15 10.85
N GLN A 50 5.14 4.73 10.13
CA GLN A 50 5.13 4.76 8.66
C GLN A 50 4.05 3.84 8.11
N ILE A 51 3.95 2.59 8.57
CA ILE A 51 2.89 1.65 8.12
C ILE A 51 1.49 2.21 8.45
N ALA A 52 1.29 2.74 9.65
CA ALA A 52 0.05 3.38 10.06
C ALA A 52 -0.33 4.56 9.17
N THR A 53 0.63 5.41 8.81
CA THR A 53 0.41 6.55 7.92
C THR A 53 0.01 6.08 6.51
N ILE A 54 0.67 5.05 6.00
CA ILE A 54 0.33 4.45 4.69
C ILE A 54 -1.09 3.88 4.73
N GLY A 55 -1.45 3.15 5.79
CA GLY A 55 -2.79 2.61 6.00
C GLY A 55 -3.88 3.68 6.02
N LEU A 56 -3.63 4.78 6.73
CA LEU A 56 -4.54 5.92 6.78
C LEU A 56 -4.78 6.48 5.38
N ILE A 57 -3.73 6.82 4.64
CA ILE A 57 -3.83 7.37 3.28
C ILE A 57 -4.53 6.39 2.34
N ALA A 58 -4.17 5.11 2.40
CA ALA A 58 -4.78 4.06 1.57
C ALA A 58 -6.29 3.91 1.85
N SER A 59 -6.72 4.04 3.11
CA SER A 59 -8.15 4.02 3.47
C SER A 59 -8.91 5.19 2.86
N VAL A 60 -8.33 6.40 2.88
CA VAL A 60 -8.93 7.60 2.28
C VAL A 60 -9.04 7.44 0.76
N LEU A 61 -7.97 6.98 0.10
CA LEU A 61 -7.99 6.72 -1.35
C LEU A 61 -9.04 5.67 -1.73
N THR A 62 -9.18 4.62 -0.92
CA THR A 62 -10.19 3.57 -1.10
C THR A 62 -11.60 4.14 -1.02
N LEU A 63 -11.88 5.03 -0.06
CA LEU A 63 -13.15 5.74 0.03
C LEU A 63 -13.39 6.59 -1.22
N VAL A 64 -12.44 7.46 -1.58
CA VAL A 64 -12.58 8.36 -2.75
C VAL A 64 -12.93 7.57 -4.02
N LYS A 65 -12.23 6.46 -4.29
CA LYS A 65 -12.51 5.58 -5.44
C LYS A 65 -13.92 4.96 -5.41
N GLY A 66 -14.48 4.75 -4.22
CA GLY A 66 -15.82 4.20 -4.02
C GLY A 66 -16.96 5.17 -4.35
N PHE A 67 -16.73 6.47 -4.14
CA PHE A 67 -17.74 7.51 -4.32
C PHE A 67 -17.66 8.24 -5.67
N VAL A 68 -16.56 8.08 -6.39
CA VAL A 68 -16.34 8.74 -7.68
C VAL A 68 -16.58 7.76 -8.84
N PRO A 69 -17.28 8.18 -9.93
CA PRO A 69 -17.48 7.32 -11.10
C PRO A 69 -16.15 6.96 -11.78
N MET A 70 -16.08 5.75 -12.34
CA MET A 70 -14.85 5.25 -12.99
C MET A 70 -14.40 6.10 -14.18
N THR A 71 -15.30 6.86 -14.79
CA THR A 71 -15.02 7.72 -15.94
C THR A 71 -14.42 9.08 -15.55
N SER A 72 -14.41 9.42 -14.26
CA SER A 72 -13.84 10.66 -13.75
C SER A 72 -12.32 10.58 -13.62
N TYR A 73 -11.64 11.67 -13.97
CA TYR A 73 -10.20 11.82 -13.74
C TYR A 73 -9.79 11.68 -12.27
N ILE A 74 -10.70 12.01 -11.34
CA ILE A 74 -10.45 11.83 -9.90
C ILE A 74 -10.32 10.34 -9.55
N TYR A 75 -11.11 9.45 -10.20
CA TYR A 75 -10.98 8.00 -10.00
C TYR A 75 -9.64 7.48 -10.51
N LEU A 76 -9.19 7.96 -11.68
CA LEU A 76 -7.89 7.61 -12.24
C LEU A 76 -6.76 8.03 -11.30
N LEU A 77 -6.76 9.31 -10.86
CA LEU A 77 -5.74 9.82 -9.94
C LEU A 77 -5.73 9.03 -8.63
N ALA A 78 -6.88 8.82 -8.01
CA ALA A 78 -6.96 8.06 -6.77
C ALA A 78 -6.46 6.61 -6.95
N SER A 79 -6.69 6.00 -8.11
CA SER A 79 -6.21 4.65 -8.42
C SER A 79 -4.71 4.59 -8.65
N LEU A 80 -4.16 5.55 -9.39
CA LEU A 80 -2.70 5.67 -9.58
C LEU A 80 -2.00 5.94 -8.25
N SER A 81 -2.53 6.85 -7.42
CA SER A 81 -2.03 7.10 -6.07
C SER A 81 -2.10 5.86 -5.20
N SER A 82 -3.17 5.06 -5.29
CA SER A 82 -3.27 3.80 -4.54
C SER A 82 -2.17 2.81 -4.94
N ASN A 83 -1.88 2.69 -6.24
CA ASN A 83 -0.82 1.83 -6.74
C ASN A 83 0.58 2.32 -6.30
N ALA A 84 0.81 3.64 -6.33
CA ALA A 84 2.04 4.24 -5.83
C ALA A 84 2.21 4.02 -4.32
N MET A 85 1.14 4.15 -3.54
CA MET A 85 1.15 3.84 -2.11
C MET A 85 1.44 2.38 -1.83
N MET A 86 0.94 1.45 -2.65
CA MET A 86 1.24 0.03 -2.54
C MET A 86 2.72 -0.26 -2.82
N LEU A 87 3.32 0.41 -3.82
CA LEU A 87 4.75 0.31 -4.08
C LEU A 87 5.57 0.84 -2.89
N TYR A 88 5.20 2.02 -2.38
CA TYR A 88 5.85 2.62 -1.23
C TYR A 88 5.75 1.73 0.02
N PHE A 89 4.58 1.14 0.27
CA PHE A 89 4.39 0.15 1.33
C PHE A 89 5.35 -1.04 1.19
N ASN A 90 5.48 -1.61 -0.02
CA ASN A 90 6.41 -2.72 -0.25
C ASN A 90 7.87 -2.30 -0.02
N LEU A 91 8.28 -1.11 -0.47
CA LEU A 91 9.63 -0.59 -0.25
C LEU A 91 9.94 -0.43 1.23
N VAL A 92 9.02 0.18 1.99
CA VAL A 92 9.15 0.37 3.44
C VAL A 92 9.19 -0.99 4.15
N THR A 93 8.30 -1.91 3.79
CA THR A 93 8.22 -3.23 4.43
C THR A 93 9.47 -4.06 4.20
N PHE A 94 9.91 -4.19 2.94
CA PHE A 94 11.08 -5.01 2.60
C PHE A 94 12.41 -4.37 3.01
N SER A 95 12.42 -3.08 3.30
CA SER A 95 13.60 -2.37 3.81
C SER A 95 13.52 -2.05 5.31
N VAL A 96 12.49 -2.59 5.99
CA VAL A 96 12.26 -2.42 7.44
C VAL A 96 12.36 -0.94 7.87
N GLY A 97 11.59 -0.08 7.20
CA GLY A 97 11.47 1.35 7.53
C GLY A 97 12.45 2.28 6.83
N ASP A 98 13.54 1.75 6.26
CA ASP A 98 14.54 2.53 5.53
C ASP A 98 14.51 2.22 4.03
N PHE A 99 13.56 2.83 3.34
CA PHE A 99 13.35 2.60 1.90
C PHE A 99 14.57 2.94 1.04
N ALA A 100 15.52 3.77 1.53
CA ALA A 100 16.73 4.11 0.80
C ALA A 100 17.70 2.92 0.68
N LYS A 101 17.56 1.91 1.54
CA LYS A 101 18.34 0.67 1.46
C LYS A 101 17.86 -0.30 0.37
N PHE A 102 16.73 -0.02 -0.29
CA PHE A 102 16.18 -0.84 -1.38
C PHE A 102 16.19 -2.35 -1.05
N GLY A 103 15.74 -2.71 0.15
CA GLY A 103 15.60 -4.09 0.59
C GLY A 103 16.88 -4.75 1.11
N GLN A 104 17.97 -4.02 1.27
CA GLN A 104 19.16 -4.52 1.97
C GLN A 104 19.07 -4.16 3.45
N VAL A 105 18.87 -5.15 4.31
CA VAL A 105 18.76 -4.93 5.74
C VAL A 105 19.91 -5.64 6.44
N THR A 106 20.79 -4.87 7.06
CA THR A 106 21.88 -5.39 7.87
C THR A 106 21.45 -5.40 9.32
N VAL A 107 21.47 -6.59 9.93
CA VAL A 107 21.21 -6.81 11.35
C VAL A 107 22.53 -7.20 11.98
N THR A 108 23.00 -6.38 12.91
CA THR A 108 24.22 -6.65 13.67
C THR A 108 23.83 -6.98 15.11
N THR A 109 24.37 -8.08 15.64
CA THR A 109 24.12 -8.51 17.02
C THR A 109 25.44 -8.87 17.68
N ASP A 110 25.66 -8.33 18.86
CA ASP A 110 26.80 -8.69 19.69
C ASP A 110 26.54 -10.04 20.35
N ILE A 111 27.49 -10.97 20.18
CA ILE A 111 27.44 -12.30 20.82
C ILE A 111 28.69 -12.48 21.68
N PRO A 112 28.64 -13.28 22.76
CA PRO A 112 29.83 -13.52 23.58
C PRO A 112 30.98 -14.09 22.73
N GLY A 113 32.04 -13.29 22.55
CA GLY A 113 33.23 -13.66 21.77
C GLY A 113 33.29 -13.13 20.33
N GLY A 114 32.33 -12.32 19.88
CA GLY A 114 32.39 -11.68 18.55
C GLY A 114 31.15 -10.88 18.16
N VAL A 115 31.15 -10.36 16.94
CA VAL A 115 29.99 -9.68 16.34
C VAL A 115 29.42 -10.58 15.25
N ASN A 116 28.11 -10.84 15.30
CA ASN A 116 27.42 -11.54 14.23
C ASN A 116 26.66 -10.53 13.36
N THR A 117 27.00 -10.47 12.07
CA THR A 117 26.30 -9.60 11.11
C THR A 117 25.54 -10.46 10.12
N MET A 118 24.22 -10.29 10.08
CA MET A 118 23.33 -10.90 9.11
C MET A 118 22.90 -9.86 8.08
N LEU A 119 23.03 -10.20 6.79
CA LEU A 119 22.51 -9.39 5.70
C LEU A 119 21.27 -10.07 5.10
N LEU A 120 20.13 -9.41 5.24
CA LEU A 120 18.88 -9.80 4.59
C LEU A 120 18.77 -9.04 3.27
N ASP A 121 18.78 -9.78 2.17
CA ASP A 121 18.67 -9.23 0.81
C ASP A 121 17.27 -9.49 0.24
N MET A 122 16.41 -8.47 0.33
CA MET A 122 15.02 -8.48 -0.13
C MET A 122 14.85 -7.81 -1.50
N ARG A 123 15.94 -7.54 -2.22
CA ARG A 123 15.90 -6.83 -3.52
C ARG A 123 15.00 -7.49 -4.55
N LEU A 124 14.95 -8.84 -4.58
CA LEU A 124 14.07 -9.59 -5.48
C LEU A 124 12.60 -9.21 -5.26
N PHE A 125 12.15 -9.13 -4.01
CA PHE A 125 10.77 -8.78 -3.68
C PHE A 125 10.42 -7.35 -4.11
N ILE A 126 11.37 -6.42 -4.00
CA ILE A 126 11.20 -5.05 -4.49
C ILE A 126 11.06 -5.03 -6.01
N GLN A 127 11.91 -5.76 -6.74
CA GLN A 127 11.81 -5.86 -8.20
C GLN A 127 10.45 -6.46 -8.64
N LEU A 128 9.98 -7.49 -7.94
CA LEU A 128 8.66 -8.07 -8.16
C LEU A 128 7.54 -7.07 -7.83
N ALA A 129 7.69 -6.26 -6.78
CA ALA A 129 6.73 -5.22 -6.44
C ALA A 129 6.65 -4.14 -7.54
N PHE A 130 7.78 -3.71 -8.10
CA PHE A 130 7.80 -2.79 -9.24
C PHE A 130 7.08 -3.38 -10.45
N LEU A 131 7.35 -4.66 -10.78
CA LEU A 131 6.69 -5.33 -11.89
C LEU A 131 5.18 -5.44 -11.67
N ALA A 132 4.76 -5.90 -10.48
CA ALA A 132 3.35 -6.06 -10.14
C ALA A 132 2.61 -4.71 -10.18
N VAL A 133 3.16 -3.66 -9.58
CA VAL A 133 2.56 -2.32 -9.57
C VAL A 133 2.55 -1.73 -10.99
N GLY A 134 3.60 -1.94 -11.78
CA GLY A 134 3.64 -1.51 -13.18
C GLY A 134 2.50 -2.12 -14.01
N LEU A 135 2.26 -3.42 -13.86
CA LEU A 135 1.13 -4.10 -14.50
C LEU A 135 -0.21 -3.55 -13.99
N GLN A 136 -0.33 -3.28 -12.69
CA GLN A 136 -1.54 -2.74 -12.08
C GLN A 136 -1.84 -1.30 -12.55
N VAL A 137 -0.82 -0.49 -12.79
CA VAL A 137 -0.94 0.84 -13.40
C VAL A 137 -1.48 0.73 -14.82
N ILE A 138 -0.90 -0.15 -15.65
CA ILE A 138 -1.39 -0.39 -17.02
C ILE A 138 -2.85 -0.82 -16.98
N TYR A 139 -3.19 -1.80 -16.13
CA TYR A 139 -4.56 -2.26 -15.95
C TYR A 139 -5.51 -1.12 -15.57
N THR A 140 -5.13 -0.28 -14.61
CA THR A 140 -5.93 0.87 -14.15
C THR A 140 -6.22 1.87 -15.29
N VAL A 141 -5.21 2.16 -16.11
CA VAL A 141 -5.36 3.06 -17.26
C VAL A 141 -6.29 2.46 -18.32
N LEU A 142 -6.15 1.16 -18.60
CA LEU A 142 -7.03 0.46 -19.55
C LEU A 142 -8.47 0.41 -19.04
N GLU A 143 -8.68 0.14 -17.75
CA GLU A 143 -10.00 0.17 -17.10
C GLU A 143 -10.66 1.55 -17.27
N PHE A 144 -9.92 2.62 -17.00
CA PHE A 144 -10.41 3.99 -17.17
C PHE A 144 -10.79 4.31 -18.63
N ILE A 145 -9.94 3.94 -19.59
CA ILE A 145 -10.20 4.17 -21.01
C ILE A 145 -11.45 3.39 -21.46
N ASN A 146 -11.58 2.14 -21.05
CA ASN A 146 -12.72 1.29 -21.40
C ASN A 146 -14.02 1.86 -20.83
N ALA A 147 -14.04 2.28 -19.56
CA ALA A 147 -15.22 2.88 -18.94
C ALA A 147 -15.71 4.12 -19.71
N ARG A 148 -14.79 4.99 -20.16
CA ARG A 148 -15.15 6.18 -20.95
C ARG A 148 -15.64 5.84 -22.35
N LYS A 149 -15.07 4.80 -22.99
CA LYS A 149 -15.54 4.33 -24.30
C LYS A 149 -16.96 3.78 -24.22
N GLU A 150 -17.30 3.06 -23.15
CA GLU A 150 -18.64 2.52 -22.94
C GLU A 150 -19.66 3.64 -22.68
N GLU A 151 -19.33 4.61 -21.84
CA GLU A 151 -20.19 5.78 -21.61
C GLU A 151 -20.45 6.58 -22.90
N ALA A 152 -19.42 6.75 -23.73
CA ALA A 152 -19.56 7.42 -25.03
C ALA A 152 -20.48 6.63 -25.99
N LYS A 153 -20.38 5.30 -26.04
CA LYS A 153 -21.28 4.45 -26.85
C LYS A 153 -22.72 4.54 -26.38
N ALA A 154 -22.96 4.46 -25.08
CA ALA A 154 -24.30 4.56 -24.49
C ALA A 154 -24.96 5.91 -24.77
N GLY A 155 -24.18 7.01 -24.74
CA GLY A 155 -24.67 8.34 -25.11
C GLY A 155 -25.11 8.45 -26.58
N ILE A 156 -24.44 7.75 -27.50
CA ILE A 156 -24.80 7.72 -28.92
C ILE A 156 -26.12 6.97 -29.15
N GLU A 157 -26.29 5.80 -28.53
CA GLU A 157 -27.51 5.00 -28.63
C GLU A 157 -28.74 5.72 -28.03
N ALA A 158 -28.57 6.46 -26.93
CA ALA A 158 -29.64 7.25 -26.34
C ALA A 158 -30.07 8.47 -27.18
N SER A 159 -29.21 8.93 -28.10
CA SER A 159 -29.46 10.09 -28.97
C SER A 159 -30.06 9.73 -30.34
N THR A 160 -30.19 8.43 -30.65
CA THR A 160 -30.77 7.97 -31.92
C THR A 160 -32.28 7.78 -31.74
N PRO A 161 -33.14 8.48 -32.50
CA PRO A 161 -34.58 8.33 -32.38
C PRO A 161 -35.02 6.92 -32.78
N PRO A 162 -36.08 6.36 -32.14
CA PRO A 162 -36.62 5.07 -32.52
C PRO A 162 -37.13 5.13 -33.96
N LYS A 163 -36.82 4.08 -34.74
CA LYS A 163 -37.31 3.89 -36.10
C LYS A 163 -38.81 3.65 -36.13
#